data_AF-R5EE06-F1
#
_entry.id   AF-R5EE06-F1
#
_cell.length_a   1.000
_cell.length_b   1.000
_cell.length_c   1.000
_cell.angle_alpha   90.00
_cell.angle_beta   90.00
_cell.angle_gamma   90.00
#
_symmetry.space_group_name_H-M   'P 1'
#
loop_
_entity.id
_entity.type
_entity.pdbx_description
1 polymer ?
#
loop_
_entity_poly.entity_id
_entity_poly.type
_entity_poly.pdbx_seq_one_letter_code
_entity_poly.pdbx_strand_id
1 'polypeptide(L)'
;MKEQFAHQYSQAFEVATLVRHAITYSESPNLSPVDVMERLGCDSAAQVLAGAVYTCLTNSADFDSAMIAAVNHSGRSAAVGAVTGAILGARLGEEALPDFYIECLEPAEVLRELADDLYTGCPMERGNKLFDLDWDYKYLHGGQ
;
A
#
# COMPACT_ATOMS: atom_id res chain seq x y z
N MET A 1 -10.03 27.80 1.98
CA MET A 1 -10.00 26.32 1.80
C MET A 1 -9.40 25.62 3.02
N LYS A 2 -8.15 25.90 3.45
CA LYS A 2 -7.52 25.23 4.63
C LYS A 2 -8.34 25.32 5.93
N GLU A 3 -8.89 26.48 6.26
CA GLU A 3 -9.67 26.67 7.51
C GLU A 3 -11.02 25.96 7.50
N GLN A 4 -11.62 25.77 6.32
CA GLN A 4 -12.97 25.20 6.18
C GLN A 4 -12.98 23.67 6.39
N PHE A 5 -11.87 22.99 6.06
CA PHE A 5 -11.72 21.55 6.27
C PHE A 5 -11.03 21.19 7.61
N ALA A 6 -10.23 22.10 8.19
CA ALA A 6 -9.46 21.80 9.39
C ALA A 6 -10.33 21.56 10.64
N HIS A 7 -11.46 22.25 10.78
CA HIS A 7 -12.36 22.05 11.93
C HIS A 7 -13.42 20.96 11.71
N GLN A 8 -13.77 20.66 10.46
CA GLN A 8 -14.87 19.73 10.15
C GLN A 8 -14.38 18.30 9.83
N TYR A 9 -13.12 18.13 9.42
CA TYR A 9 -12.52 16.84 9.08
C TYR A 9 -11.05 16.77 9.55
N SER A 10 -10.85 16.71 10.87
CA SER A 10 -9.51 16.69 11.48
C SER A 10 -8.63 15.55 10.95
N GLN A 11 -9.22 14.40 10.62
CA GLN A 11 -8.50 13.25 10.06
C GLN A 11 -7.96 13.54 8.66
N ALA A 12 -8.72 14.24 7.81
CA ALA A 12 -8.27 14.60 6.46
C ALA A 12 -7.10 15.60 6.53
N PHE A 13 -7.14 16.51 7.50
CA PHE A 13 -6.05 17.45 7.73
C PHE A 13 -4.77 16.75 8.21
N GLU A 14 -4.89 15.80 9.13
CA GLU A 14 -3.79 14.97 9.63
C GLU A 14 -3.14 14.19 8.48
N VAL A 15 -3.93 13.43 7.72
CA VAL A 15 -3.44 12.66 6.56
C VAL A 15 -2.73 13.57 5.56
N ALA A 16 -3.34 14.68 5.15
CA ALA A 16 -2.74 15.59 4.19
C ALA A 16 -1.42 16.19 4.71
N THR A 17 -1.30 16.41 6.02
CA THR A 17 -0.08 16.95 6.65
C THR A 17 1.03 15.91 6.68
N LEU A 18 0.74 14.68 7.10
CA LEU A 18 1.73 13.61 7.15
C LEU A 18 2.18 13.20 5.74
N VAL A 19 1.29 13.16 4.75
CA VAL A 19 1.65 12.92 3.34
C VAL A 19 2.57 14.03 2.81
N ARG A 20 2.32 15.30 3.16
CA ARG A 20 3.25 16.39 2.80
C ARG A 20 4.62 16.22 3.44
N HIS A 21 4.69 15.77 4.71
CA HIS A 21 5.96 15.46 5.34
C HIS A 21 6.70 14.33 4.62
N ALA A 22 6.01 13.25 4.26
CA ALA A 22 6.59 12.16 3.48
C ALA A 22 7.21 12.63 2.17
N ILE A 23 6.50 13.51 1.42
CA ILE A 23 7.02 14.12 0.18
C ILE A 23 8.29 14.94 0.48
N THR A 24 8.24 15.84 1.46
CA THR A 24 9.41 16.66 1.83
C THR A 24 10.61 15.82 2.27
N TYR A 25 10.39 14.74 3.02
CA TYR A 25 11.45 13.83 3.41
C TYR A 25 12.02 13.06 2.21
N SER A 26 11.21 12.68 1.23
CA SER A 26 11.67 11.99 0.02
C SER A 26 12.61 12.84 -0.84
N GLU A 27 12.50 14.17 -0.77
CA GLU A 27 13.36 15.13 -1.47
C GLU A 27 14.63 15.49 -0.67
N SER A 28 14.77 14.99 0.56
CA SER A 28 15.85 15.36 1.47
C SER A 28 17.03 14.37 1.39
N PRO A 29 18.18 14.74 0.82
CA PRO A 29 19.30 13.80 0.60
C PRO A 29 20.07 13.42 1.86
N ASN A 30 19.84 14.10 2.99
CA ASN A 30 20.63 13.97 4.22
C ASN A 30 19.97 13.09 5.29
N LEU A 31 18.82 12.48 5.01
CA LEU A 31 18.10 11.64 5.97
C LEU A 31 18.14 10.19 5.50
N SER A 32 18.53 9.29 6.40
CA SER A 32 18.42 7.86 6.11
C SER A 32 16.94 7.43 6.12
N PRO A 33 16.55 6.40 5.36
CA PRO A 33 15.18 5.89 5.38
C PRO A 33 14.69 5.51 6.78
N VAL A 34 15.54 4.87 7.59
CA VAL A 34 15.20 4.49 8.97
C VAL A 34 14.89 5.73 9.81
N ASP A 35 15.71 6.78 9.74
CA ASP A 35 15.46 8.02 10.50
C ASP A 35 14.14 8.68 10.10
N VAL A 36 13.79 8.65 8.81
CA VAL A 36 12.51 9.19 8.33
C VAL A 36 11.34 8.37 8.86
N MET A 37 11.43 7.04 8.76
CA MET A 37 10.36 6.15 9.23
C MET A 37 10.15 6.26 10.74
N GLU A 38 11.22 6.35 11.54
CA GLU A 38 11.11 6.59 12.99
C GLU A 38 10.50 7.97 13.30
N ARG A 39 10.80 9.01 12.51
CA ARG A 39 10.17 10.33 12.67
C ARG A 39 8.69 10.34 12.29
N LEU A 40 8.31 9.56 11.29
CA LEU A 40 6.91 9.39 10.90
C LEU A 40 6.12 8.57 11.94
N GLY A 41 6.81 7.73 12.74
CA GLY A 41 6.25 6.91 13.82
C GLY A 41 5.45 5.70 13.35
N CYS A 42 4.69 5.84 12.25
CA CYS A 42 3.94 4.76 11.60
C CYS A 42 3.03 3.95 12.53
N ASP A 43 2.46 4.57 13.56
CA ASP A 43 1.59 3.91 14.56
C ASP A 43 0.10 4.02 14.23
N SER A 44 -0.29 5.13 13.59
CA SER A 44 -1.66 5.41 13.13
C SER A 44 -1.83 5.11 11.64
N ALA A 45 -3.07 4.95 11.18
CA ALA A 45 -3.37 4.76 9.76
C ALA A 45 -2.82 5.90 8.88
N ALA A 46 -2.87 7.14 9.37
CA ALA A 46 -2.35 8.31 8.66
C ALA A 46 -0.82 8.28 8.56
N GLN A 47 -0.13 7.85 9.62
CA GLN A 47 1.33 7.69 9.62
C GLN A 47 1.78 6.50 8.76
N VAL A 48 1.04 5.39 8.77
CA VAL A 48 1.29 4.23 7.90
C VAL A 48 1.22 4.65 6.43
N LEU A 49 0.17 5.39 6.04
CA LEU A 49 0.04 5.91 4.68
C LEU A 49 1.20 6.84 4.32
N ALA A 50 1.61 7.72 5.23
CA ALA A 50 2.74 8.61 5.00
C ALA A 50 4.07 7.86 4.81
N GLY A 51 4.34 6.84 5.65
CA GLY A 51 5.51 5.97 5.49
C GLY A 51 5.51 5.23 4.16
N ALA A 52 4.34 4.72 3.74
CA ALA A 52 4.21 4.05 2.45
C ALA A 52 4.45 5.00 1.27
N VAL A 53 3.90 6.22 1.33
CA VAL A 53 4.17 7.27 0.31
C VAL A 53 5.66 7.61 0.25
N TYR A 54 6.32 7.81 1.40
CA TYR A 54 7.75 8.11 1.45
C TYR A 54 8.60 7.02 0.76
N THR A 55 8.35 5.76 1.08
CA THR A 55 9.10 4.62 0.52
C THR A 55 8.85 4.45 -0.98
N CYS A 56 7.60 4.63 -1.42
CA CYS A 56 7.25 4.62 -2.85
C CYS A 56 7.93 5.74 -3.64
N LEU A 57 8.11 6.93 -3.06
CA LEU A 57 8.76 8.06 -3.73
C LEU A 57 10.28 7.89 -3.81
N THR A 58 10.90 7.38 -2.74
CA THR A 58 12.36 7.21 -2.67
C THR A 58 12.88 6.03 -3.50
N ASN A 59 12.08 4.97 -3.67
CA ASN A 59 12.47 3.74 -4.37
C ASN A 59 11.47 3.37 -5.48
N SER A 60 10.96 4.37 -6.21
CA SER A 60 9.81 4.23 -7.11
C SER A 60 9.92 3.23 -8.28
N ALA A 61 11.12 2.70 -8.53
CA ALA A 61 11.43 1.72 -9.57
C ALA A 61 12.16 0.48 -9.03
N ASP A 62 12.34 0.37 -7.72
CA ASP A 62 13.04 -0.74 -7.06
C ASP A 62 12.18 -1.26 -5.91
N PHE A 63 11.45 -2.34 -6.19
CA PHE A 63 10.52 -2.94 -5.24
C PHE A 63 11.24 -3.44 -3.99
N ASP A 64 12.40 -4.07 -4.14
CA ASP A 64 13.14 -4.65 -3.03
C ASP A 64 13.64 -3.57 -2.07
N SER A 65 14.31 -2.54 -2.60
CA SER A 65 14.77 -1.40 -1.80
C SER A 65 13.61 -0.68 -1.11
N ALA A 66 12.46 -0.52 -1.79
CA ALA A 66 11.26 0.08 -1.20
C ALA A 66 10.71 -0.77 -0.05
N MET A 67 10.63 -2.09 -0.22
CA MET A 67 10.10 -3.01 0.77
C MET A 67 10.99 -3.05 2.01
N ILE A 68 12.32 -3.12 1.84
CA ILE A 68 13.29 -3.05 2.93
C ILE A 68 13.10 -1.77 3.75
N ALA A 69 12.99 -0.61 3.09
CA ALA A 69 12.76 0.66 3.77
C ALA A 69 11.40 0.71 4.48
N ALA A 70 10.36 0.10 3.89
CA ALA A 70 9.00 0.08 4.41
C ALA A 70 8.86 -0.74 5.69
N VAL A 71 9.64 -1.81 5.86
CA VAL A 71 9.46 -2.72 7.00
C VAL A 71 10.51 -2.58 8.11
N ASN A 72 11.59 -1.83 7.86
CA ASN A 72 12.71 -1.72 8.79
C ASN A 72 12.60 -0.48 9.71
N HIS A 73 11.57 -0.48 10.58
CA HIS A 73 11.32 0.54 11.59
C HIS A 73 10.44 -0.01 12.74
N SER A 74 10.31 0.75 13.82
CA SER A 74 9.66 0.31 15.08
C SER A 74 8.13 0.32 15.09
N GLY A 75 7.49 1.16 14.26
CA GLY A 75 6.03 1.26 14.13
C GLY A 75 5.34 0.05 13.48
N ARG A 76 4.16 0.26 12.87
CA ARG A 76 3.38 -0.79 12.19
C ARG A 76 3.96 -1.19 10.83
N SER A 77 5.19 -1.70 10.83
CA SER A 77 5.97 -2.08 9.64
C SER A 77 5.24 -3.00 8.67
N ALA A 78 4.53 -4.02 9.17
CA ALA A 78 3.72 -4.91 8.33
C ALA A 78 2.63 -4.16 7.55
N ALA A 79 2.00 -3.14 8.16
CA ALA A 79 0.98 -2.34 7.50
C ALA A 79 1.59 -1.37 6.48
N VAL A 80 2.75 -0.78 6.78
CA VAL A 80 3.49 0.04 5.81
C VAL A 80 3.90 -0.81 4.62
N GLY A 81 4.53 -1.97 4.85
CA GLY A 81 4.92 -2.90 3.79
C GLY A 81 3.75 -3.34 2.92
N ALA A 82 2.58 -3.64 3.49
CA ALA A 82 1.38 -3.99 2.74
C ALA A 82 0.90 -2.83 1.82
N VAL A 83 0.88 -1.59 2.32
CA VAL A 83 0.46 -0.43 1.53
C VAL A 83 1.51 -0.07 0.46
N THR A 84 2.80 -0.11 0.80
CA THR A 84 3.91 0.09 -0.15
C THR A 84 3.86 -0.95 -1.26
N GLY A 85 3.69 -2.23 -0.91
CA GLY A 85 3.58 -3.33 -1.85
C GLY A 85 2.38 -3.20 -2.79
N ALA A 86 1.22 -2.80 -2.27
CA ALA A 86 0.03 -2.54 -3.10
C ALA A 86 0.25 -1.40 -4.10
N ILE A 87 0.83 -0.29 -3.66
CA ILE A 87 1.10 0.88 -4.53
C ILE A 87 2.14 0.54 -5.60
N LEU A 88 3.27 -0.06 -5.21
CA LEU A 88 4.34 -0.39 -6.15
C LEU A 88 4.00 -1.57 -7.03
N GLY A 89 3.30 -2.59 -6.54
CA GLY A 89 2.82 -3.71 -7.35
C GLY A 89 1.87 -3.24 -8.44
N ALA A 90 0.93 -2.32 -8.13
CA ALA A 90 0.05 -1.72 -9.13
C ALA A 90 0.81 -0.88 -10.17
N ARG A 91 1.98 -0.31 -9.82
CA ARG A 91 2.79 0.53 -10.70
C ARG A 91 3.78 -0.26 -11.55
N LEU A 92 4.43 -1.26 -10.96
CA LEU A 92 5.57 -1.98 -11.53
C LEU A 92 5.16 -3.35 -12.12
N GLY A 93 3.99 -3.87 -11.75
CA GLY A 93 3.53 -5.20 -12.15
C GLY A 93 4.16 -6.33 -11.33
N GLU A 94 3.63 -7.54 -11.52
CA GLU A 94 4.12 -8.77 -10.86
C GLU A 94 5.59 -9.06 -11.22
N GLU A 95 6.00 -8.76 -12.45
CA GLU A 95 7.36 -8.99 -12.97
C GLU A 95 8.46 -8.24 -12.21
N ALA A 96 8.10 -7.21 -11.44
CA ALA A 96 9.02 -6.47 -10.60
C ALA A 96 9.19 -7.07 -9.20
N LEU A 97 8.39 -8.07 -8.82
CA LEU A 97 8.47 -8.74 -7.53
C LEU A 97 9.63 -9.77 -7.55
N PRO A 98 10.63 -9.65 -6.67
CA PRO A 98 11.66 -10.67 -6.56
C PRO A 98 11.09 -12.06 -6.21
N ASP A 99 11.49 -13.09 -6.95
CA ASP A 99 11.01 -14.47 -6.80
C ASP A 99 11.10 -14.97 -5.34
N PHE A 100 12.18 -14.62 -4.63
CA PHE A 100 12.40 -15.05 -3.25
C PHE A 100 11.33 -14.56 -2.27
N TYR A 101 10.61 -13.47 -2.58
CA TYR A 101 9.46 -13.03 -1.77
C TYR A 101 8.22 -13.88 -2.03
N ILE A 102 8.06 -14.40 -3.25
CA ILE A 102 6.90 -15.18 -3.66
C ILE A 102 7.06 -16.65 -3.29
N GLU A 103 8.25 -17.22 -3.44
CA GLU A 103 8.57 -18.62 -3.14
C GLU A 103 8.18 -19.06 -1.72
N CYS A 104 8.28 -18.14 -0.75
CA CYS A 104 7.98 -18.41 0.66
C CYS A 104 6.58 -17.93 1.09
N LEU A 105 5.80 -17.36 0.18
CA LEU A 105 4.47 -16.80 0.49
C LEU A 105 3.42 -17.90 0.43
N GLU A 106 2.98 -18.39 1.59
CA GLU A 106 2.04 -19.52 1.73
C GLU A 106 0.81 -19.43 0.79
N PRO A 107 0.09 -18.29 0.69
CA PRO A 107 -1.07 -18.18 -0.21
C PRO A 107 -0.74 -17.61 -1.61
N ALA A 108 0.50 -17.70 -2.12
CA ALA A 108 0.89 -17.06 -3.38
C ALA A 108 -0.04 -17.38 -4.56
N GLU A 109 -0.35 -18.66 -4.78
CA GLU A 109 -1.24 -19.09 -5.88
C GLU A 109 -2.67 -18.57 -5.70
N VAL A 110 -3.18 -18.57 -4.47
CA VAL A 110 -4.53 -18.05 -4.15
C VAL A 110 -4.58 -16.53 -4.38
N LEU A 111 -3.52 -15.80 -4.01
CA LEU A 111 -3.43 -14.37 -4.24
C LEU A 111 -3.34 -14.03 -5.73
N ARG A 112 -2.61 -14.82 -6.52
CA ARG A 112 -2.54 -14.66 -7.98
C ARG A 112 -3.90 -14.90 -8.63
N GLU A 113 -4.59 -15.97 -8.25
CA GLU A 113 -5.96 -16.24 -8.73
C GLU A 113 -6.93 -15.09 -8.40
N LEU A 114 -6.88 -14.59 -7.16
CA LEU A 114 -7.69 -13.43 -6.76
C LEU A 114 -7.36 -12.18 -7.57
N ALA A 115 -6.08 -11.93 -7.89
CA ALA A 115 -5.66 -10.80 -8.70
C ALA A 115 -6.16 -10.91 -10.16
N ASP A 116 -6.04 -12.10 -10.76
CA ASP A 116 -6.52 -12.38 -12.11
C ASP A 116 -8.04 -12.23 -12.23
N ASP A 117 -8.78 -12.69 -11.21
CA ASP A 117 -10.23 -12.55 -11.16
C ASP A 117 -10.66 -11.09 -10.99
N LEU A 118 -9.99 -10.32 -10.12
CA LEU A 118 -10.29 -8.89 -9.97
C LEU A 118 -10.09 -8.11 -11.27
N TYR A 119 -9.18 -8.56 -12.14
CA TYR A 119 -8.88 -7.89 -13.41
C TYR A 119 -9.73 -8.38 -14.59
N THR A 120 -9.92 -9.70 -14.72
CA THR A 120 -10.55 -10.31 -15.91
C THR A 120 -11.63 -11.35 -15.63
N GLY A 121 -11.59 -12.05 -14.49
CA GLY A 121 -12.54 -13.13 -14.19
C GLY A 121 -13.89 -12.65 -13.69
N CYS A 122 -13.89 -11.92 -12.57
CA CYS A 122 -15.06 -11.37 -11.89
C CYS A 122 -14.87 -9.85 -11.64
N PRO A 123 -14.69 -9.03 -12.69
CA PRO A 123 -14.37 -7.62 -12.52
C PRO A 123 -15.55 -6.85 -11.89
N MET A 124 -15.27 -6.14 -10.80
CA MET A 124 -16.26 -5.27 -10.18
C MET A 124 -16.46 -4.00 -11.02
N GLU A 125 -17.65 -3.78 -11.55
CA GLU A 125 -18.00 -2.53 -12.20
C GLU A 125 -18.63 -1.53 -11.20
N ARG A 126 -18.43 -0.23 -11.43
CA ARG A 126 -19.01 0.84 -10.59
C ARG A 126 -20.55 0.77 -10.49
N GLY A 127 -21.20 0.13 -11.46
CA GLY A 127 -22.65 -0.08 -11.51
C GLY A 127 -23.13 -1.38 -10.84
N ASN A 128 -22.22 -2.29 -10.47
CA ASN A 128 -22.59 -3.56 -9.84
C ASN A 128 -23.19 -3.31 -8.45
N LYS A 129 -24.05 -4.24 -8.03
CA LYS A 129 -24.50 -4.26 -6.63
C LYS A 129 -23.29 -4.56 -5.75
N LEU A 130 -23.41 -4.26 -4.46
CA LEU A 130 -22.36 -4.52 -3.47
C LEU A 130 -21.89 -6.00 -3.44
N PHE A 131 -22.72 -6.90 -3.96
CA PHE A 131 -22.45 -8.32 -4.16
C PHE A 131 -22.36 -8.61 -5.65
N ASP A 132 -21.24 -9.21 -6.04
CA ASP A 132 -20.98 -9.67 -7.40
C ASP A 132 -21.30 -11.17 -7.48
N LEU A 133 -22.24 -11.55 -8.35
CA LEU A 133 -22.75 -12.92 -8.40
C LEU A 133 -21.68 -13.91 -8.86
N ASP A 134 -20.76 -13.49 -9.72
CA ASP A 134 -19.69 -14.35 -10.22
C ASP A 134 -18.64 -14.56 -9.11
N TRP A 135 -18.33 -13.49 -8.35
CA TRP A 135 -17.48 -13.59 -7.16
C TRP A 135 -18.08 -14.50 -6.09
N ASP A 136 -19.36 -14.31 -5.76
CA ASP A 136 -20.08 -15.13 -4.76
C ASP A 136 -20.12 -16.60 -5.21
N TYR A 137 -20.41 -16.85 -6.48
CA TYR A 137 -20.42 -18.20 -7.04
C TYR A 137 -19.06 -18.91 -6.88
N LYS A 138 -17.98 -18.22 -7.25
CA LYS A 138 -16.63 -18.78 -7.19
C LYS A 138 -16.15 -18.99 -5.76
N TYR A 139 -16.21 -17.94 -4.93
CA TYR A 139 -15.53 -17.91 -3.63
C TYR A 139 -16.41 -18.25 -2.42
N LEU A 140 -17.73 -18.08 -2.49
CA LEU A 140 -18.65 -18.43 -1.39
C LEU A 140 -19.36 -19.78 -1.63
N HIS A 141 -19.60 -20.15 -2.88
CA HIS A 141 -20.35 -21.36 -3.24
C HIS A 141 -19.49 -22.48 -3.84
N GLY A 142 -18.18 -22.25 -4.02
CA GLY A 142 -17.22 -23.28 -4.42
C GLY A 142 -17.12 -23.53 -5.93
N GLY A 143 -17.74 -22.69 -6.77
CA GLY A 143 -17.40 -22.52 -8.19
C GLY A 143 -17.39 -23.77 -9.07
N GLN A 144 -18.27 -24.76 -8.85
CA GLN A 144 -18.36 -25.97 -9.70
C GLN A 144 -19.17 -25.78 -10.98
#